data_AF-A0A8B6DV93-F1
#
_entry.id   AF-A0A8B6DV93-F1
#
_cell.length_a   1.000
_cell.length_b   1.000
_cell.length_c   1.000
_cell.angle_alpha   90.00
_cell.angle_beta   90.00
_cell.angle_gamma   90.00
#
_symmetry.space_group_name_H-M   'P 1'
#
loop_
_entity.id
_entity.type
_entity.pdbx_description
1 polymer ?
#
loop_
_entity_poly.entity_id
_entity_poly.type
_entity_poly.pdbx_seq_one_letter_code
_entity_poly.pdbx_strand_id
1 'polypeptide(L)'
;MSSQLWQVLIFLCCLKGVVLSYSKDQTALAICTSATNGSMTFYGRVLAVRRKCTKPGEKCKDICKEQGSTYHCFDAVHIYNRSTLKYLAAHRYLLHGCDATYCGPNYCCCGK
;
A
#
# COMPACT_ATOMS: atom_id res chain seq x y z
N MET A 1 -42.00 -19.40 19.37
CA MET A 1 -40.81 -18.54 19.52
C MET A 1 -39.52 -19.36 19.37
N SER A 2 -39.19 -19.88 18.18
CA SER A 2 -38.04 -20.81 18.04
C SER A 2 -37.21 -20.70 16.76
N SER A 3 -37.69 -20.02 15.70
CA SER A 3 -36.97 -19.93 14.41
C SER A 3 -36.03 -18.73 14.29
N GLN A 4 -36.32 -17.63 15.01
CA GLN A 4 -35.56 -16.38 14.95
C GLN A 4 -34.19 -16.49 15.64
N LEU A 5 -34.10 -17.22 16.76
CA LEU A 5 -32.84 -17.42 17.50
C LEU A 5 -31.80 -18.25 16.73
N TRP A 6 -32.24 -19.21 15.92
CA TRP A 6 -31.35 -20.05 15.12
C TRP A 6 -30.70 -19.26 13.97
N GLN A 7 -31.48 -18.39 13.30
CA GLN A 7 -30.95 -17.54 12.23
C GLN A 7 -29.91 -16.53 12.75
N VAL A 8 -30.13 -15.98 13.94
CA VAL A 8 -29.19 -15.05 14.59
C VAL A 8 -27.87 -15.75 14.97
N LEU A 9 -27.94 -16.99 15.47
CA LEU A 9 -26.76 -17.78 15.80
C LEU A 9 -25.91 -18.16 14.57
N ILE A 10 -26.55 -18.45 13.43
CA ILE A 10 -25.84 -18.72 12.16
C ILE A 10 -25.12 -17.46 11.66
N PHE A 11 -25.77 -16.30 11.72
CA PHE A 11 -25.15 -15.02 11.35
C PHE A 11 -23.95 -14.67 12.24
N LEU A 12 -24.05 -14.90 13.56
CA LEU A 12 -22.97 -14.67 14.52
C LEU A 12 -21.77 -15.61 14.34
N CYS A 13 -21.98 -16.85 13.88
CA CYS A 13 -20.89 -17.78 13.56
C CYS A 13 -20.09 -17.35 12.31
N CYS A 14 -20.75 -16.80 11.29
CA CYS A 14 -20.08 -16.34 10.07
C CYS A 14 -19.25 -15.06 10.26
N LEU A 15 -19.54 -14.27 11.29
CA LEU A 15 -18.84 -13.01 11.58
C LEU A 15 -17.51 -13.18 12.34
N LYS A 16 -17.26 -14.34 12.96
CA LYS A 16 -16.04 -14.56 13.79
C LYS A 16 -14.77 -14.86 12.98
N GLY A 17 -14.83 -14.91 11.66
CA GLY A 17 -13.78 -15.50 10.83
C GLY A 17 -13.09 -14.60 9.81
N VAL A 18 -13.37 -13.29 9.76
CA VAL A 18 -12.69 -12.42 8.78
C VAL A 18 -11.26 -12.14 9.26
N VAL A 19 -10.35 -13.06 8.98
CA VAL A 19 -8.92 -12.78 9.02
C VAL A 19 -8.65 -11.82 7.86
N LEU A 20 -8.59 -10.52 8.14
CA LEU A 20 -8.16 -9.48 7.20
C LEU A 20 -6.67 -9.68 6.89
N SER A 21 -6.39 -10.61 5.99
CA SER A 21 -5.10 -10.71 5.32
C SER A 21 -5.08 -9.66 4.22
N TYR A 22 -4.47 -8.51 4.49
CA TYR A 22 -4.31 -7.46 3.48
C TYR A 22 -3.26 -7.87 2.46
N SER A 23 -3.57 -7.69 1.18
CA SER A 23 -2.56 -7.86 0.14
C SER A 23 -1.51 -6.76 0.23
N LYS A 24 -0.29 -7.02 -0.29
CA LYS A 24 0.77 -6.01 -0.35
C LYS A 24 0.32 -4.73 -1.06
N ASP A 25 -0.55 -4.85 -2.06
CA ASP A 25 -1.10 -3.71 -2.81
C ASP A 25 -2.00 -2.85 -1.93
N GLN A 26 -2.89 -3.50 -1.16
CA GLN A 26 -3.79 -2.78 -0.25
C GLN A 26 -3.01 -2.07 0.85
N THR A 27 -2.00 -2.74 1.43
CA THR A 27 -1.12 -2.14 2.42
C THR A 27 -0.32 -0.97 1.83
N ALA A 28 0.23 -1.12 0.62
CA ALA A 28 0.95 -0.05 -0.05
C ALA A 28 0.04 1.16 -0.30
N LEU A 29 -1.18 0.95 -0.81
CA LEU A 29 -2.14 2.03 -1.05
C LEU A 29 -2.55 2.74 0.23
N ALA A 30 -2.77 2.01 1.32
CA ALA A 30 -3.09 2.59 2.63
C ALA A 30 -1.93 3.47 3.15
N ILE A 31 -0.68 3.00 3.01
CA ILE A 31 0.49 3.77 3.41
C ILE A 31 0.64 5.03 2.55
N CYS A 32 0.55 4.91 1.22
CA CYS A 32 0.67 6.06 0.33
C CYS A 32 -0.45 7.09 0.60
N THR A 33 -1.69 6.62 0.85
CA THR A 33 -2.82 7.51 1.15
C THR A 33 -2.67 8.20 2.51
N SER A 34 -2.15 7.52 3.54
CA SER A 34 -1.93 8.14 4.86
C SER A 34 -0.74 9.11 4.88
N ALA A 35 0.23 8.90 4.00
CA ALA A 35 1.43 9.72 3.89
C ALA A 35 1.18 11.14 3.35
N THR A 36 0.03 11.41 2.73
CA THR A 36 -0.29 12.74 2.19
C THR A 36 -0.57 13.80 3.25
N ASN A 37 -0.90 13.39 4.48
CA ASN A 37 -1.42 14.27 5.53
C ASN A 37 -0.36 15.10 6.31
N GLY A 38 0.84 15.33 5.77
CA GLY A 38 1.87 16.06 6.53
C GLY A 38 3.01 16.74 5.78
N SER A 39 3.16 16.58 4.46
CA SER A 39 4.35 17.11 3.76
C SER A 39 4.12 17.55 2.32
N MET A 40 2.87 17.64 1.86
CA MET A 40 2.57 17.40 0.46
C MET A 40 1.33 18.15 -0.06
N THR A 41 1.53 19.01 -1.05
CA THR A 41 0.56 19.93 -1.67
C THR A 41 -0.28 19.29 -2.79
N PHE A 42 -0.69 18.02 -2.66
CA PHE A 42 -1.47 17.32 -3.69
C PHE A 42 -2.86 17.01 -3.13
N TYR A 43 -3.88 17.66 -3.69
CA TYR A 43 -5.29 17.55 -3.27
C TYR A 43 -6.06 16.45 -4.01
N GLY A 44 -5.40 15.62 -4.82
CA GLY A 44 -6.04 14.69 -5.74
C GLY A 44 -5.80 13.21 -5.44
N ARG A 45 -5.59 12.43 -6.50
CA ARG A 45 -5.61 10.97 -6.45
C ARG A 45 -4.24 10.44 -6.01
N VAL A 46 -4.27 9.50 -5.05
CA VAL A 46 -3.08 8.76 -4.61
C VAL A 46 -3.08 7.37 -5.21
N LEU A 47 -1.93 6.94 -5.72
CA LEU A 47 -1.68 5.61 -6.25
C LEU A 47 -0.49 4.97 -5.53
N ALA A 48 -0.55 3.64 -5.39
CA ALA A 48 0.60 2.81 -5.04
C ALA A 48 0.94 1.91 -6.24
N VAL A 49 1.98 2.28 -6.97
CA VAL A 49 2.37 1.60 -8.21
C VAL A 49 3.45 0.57 -7.91
N ARG A 50 3.28 -0.68 -8.35
CA ARG A 50 4.29 -1.73 -8.17
C ARG A 50 5.57 -1.37 -8.91
N ARG A 51 6.70 -1.55 -8.23
CA ARG A 51 8.04 -1.39 -8.80
C ARG A 51 8.75 -2.74 -8.87
N LYS A 52 9.23 -3.10 -10.05
CA LYS A 52 10.03 -4.33 -10.24
C LYS A 52 11.43 -4.13 -9.67
N CYS A 53 11.96 -5.15 -9.00
CA CYS A 53 13.36 -5.19 -8.59
C CYS A 53 14.22 -5.63 -9.79
N THR A 54 14.89 -4.67 -10.42
CA THR A 54 15.90 -4.89 -11.47
C THR A 54 17.18 -4.14 -11.11
N LYS A 55 18.31 -4.45 -11.78
CA LYS A 55 19.60 -3.75 -11.59
C LYS A 55 20.13 -3.26 -12.95
N PRO A 56 20.11 -1.94 -13.23
CA PRO A 56 19.48 -0.89 -12.42
C PRO A 56 17.94 -0.99 -12.42
N GLY A 57 17.34 -0.58 -11.31
CA GLY A 57 15.89 -0.43 -11.15
C GLY A 57 15.42 0.91 -11.68
N GLU A 58 14.24 0.91 -12.30
CA GLU A 58 13.57 2.16 -12.69
C GLU A 58 13.27 3.02 -11.45
N LYS A 59 13.36 4.35 -11.57
CA LYS A 59 13.12 5.26 -10.45
C LYS A 59 11.62 5.48 -10.28
N CYS A 60 11.17 5.58 -9.03
CA CYS A 60 9.75 5.80 -8.76
C CYS A 60 9.24 7.13 -9.33
N LYS A 61 10.09 8.16 -9.45
CA LYS A 61 9.70 9.42 -10.12
C LYS A 61 9.34 9.25 -11.60
N ASP A 62 9.97 8.29 -12.28
CA ASP A 62 9.72 8.00 -13.69
C ASP A 62 8.46 7.15 -13.81
N ILE A 63 8.35 6.08 -13.00
CA ILE A 63 7.14 5.25 -12.86
C ILE A 63 5.88 6.09 -12.57
N CYS A 64 5.97 7.10 -11.70
CA CYS A 64 4.84 7.96 -11.41
C CYS A 64 4.44 8.82 -12.62
N LYS A 65 5.40 9.33 -13.41
CA LYS A 65 5.10 10.10 -14.62
C LYS A 65 4.40 9.26 -15.68
N GLU A 66 4.66 7.95 -15.73
CA GLU A 66 3.94 7.02 -16.62
C GLU A 66 2.45 6.91 -16.28
N GLN A 67 2.04 7.24 -15.05
CA GLN A 67 0.63 7.31 -14.66
C GLN A 67 -0.06 8.60 -15.15
N GLY A 68 0.73 9.56 -15.65
CA GLY A 68 0.30 10.84 -16.18
C GLY A 68 1.27 11.95 -15.80
N SER A 69 1.40 12.97 -16.66
CA SER A 69 2.37 14.07 -16.52
C SER A 69 2.24 14.91 -15.24
N THR A 70 1.09 14.81 -14.56
CA THR A 70 0.77 15.52 -13.31
C THR A 70 1.00 14.69 -12.06
N TYR A 71 1.41 13.43 -12.20
CA TYR A 71 1.75 12.60 -11.06
C TYR A 71 3.21 12.79 -10.66
N HIS A 72 3.42 12.93 -9.35
CA HIS A 72 4.73 13.07 -8.75
C HIS A 72 4.97 11.97 -7.73
N CYS A 73 6.20 11.48 -7.67
CA CYS A 73 6.60 10.58 -6.59
C CYS A 73 6.83 11.39 -5.32
N PHE A 74 6.34 10.87 -4.20
CA PHE A 74 6.47 11.51 -2.91
C PHE A 74 6.91 10.61 -1.77
N ASP A 75 6.83 9.30 -1.98
CA ASP A 75 7.34 8.28 -1.09
C ASP A 75 7.57 7.01 -1.93
N ALA A 76 8.39 6.11 -1.42
CA ALA A 76 8.50 4.77 -1.93
C ALA A 76 8.54 3.81 -0.75
N VAL A 77 7.94 2.63 -0.90
CA VAL A 77 7.79 1.68 0.21
C VAL A 77 8.25 0.28 -0.17
N HIS A 78 8.81 -0.44 0.79
CA HIS A 78 9.02 -1.88 0.70
C HIS A 78 8.00 -2.59 1.59
N ILE A 79 7.09 -3.36 0.98
CA ILE A 79 6.16 -4.23 1.70
C ILE A 79 6.63 -5.68 1.65
N TYR A 80 6.79 -6.30 2.82
CA TYR A 80 7.36 -7.64 2.95
C TYR A 80 6.70 -8.47 4.06
N ASN A 81 6.79 -9.79 3.93
CA ASN A 81 6.39 -10.72 4.98
C ASN A 81 7.54 -10.85 5.98
N ARG A 82 7.23 -10.90 7.27
CA ARG A 82 8.19 -11.21 8.32
C ARG A 82 7.57 -12.26 9.23
N SER A 83 8.26 -13.38 9.42
CA SER A 83 7.76 -14.52 10.19
C SER A 83 7.38 -14.18 11.64
N THR A 84 7.99 -13.14 12.19
CA THR A 84 7.74 -12.65 13.55
C THR A 84 6.53 -11.74 13.68
N LEU A 85 5.85 -11.39 12.59
CA LEU A 85 4.73 -10.46 12.58
C LEU A 85 3.46 -11.12 12.04
N LYS A 86 2.34 -10.83 12.70
CA LYS A 86 1.00 -11.25 12.25
C LYS A 86 0.57 -10.56 10.95
N TYR A 87 1.09 -9.37 10.68
CA TYR A 87 0.74 -8.53 9.53
C TYR A 87 1.97 -8.21 8.68
N LEU A 88 1.73 -7.69 7.48
CA LEU A 88 2.79 -7.23 6.58
C LEU A 88 3.64 -6.15 7.24
N ALA A 89 4.94 -6.26 7.08
CA ALA A 89 5.89 -5.22 7.45
C ALA A 89 6.03 -4.23 6.29
N ALA A 90 6.28 -2.98 6.65
CA ALA A 90 6.55 -1.91 5.69
C ALA A 90 7.80 -1.13 6.12
N HIS A 91 8.63 -0.79 5.14
CA HIS A 91 9.68 0.22 5.30
C HIS A 91 9.39 1.37 4.34
N ARG A 92 9.36 2.60 4.86
CA ARG A 92 9.16 3.82 4.08
C ARG A 92 10.50 4.48 3.80
N TYR A 93 10.76 4.80 2.55
CA TYR A 93 11.98 5.46 2.12
C TYR A 93 11.81 6.98 1.99
N LEU A 94 10.58 7.47 2.09
CA LEU A 94 10.23 8.87 1.92
C LEU A 94 10.70 9.38 0.54
N LEU A 95 10.99 10.67 0.43
CA LEU A 95 11.44 11.29 -0.83
C LEU A 95 12.73 10.66 -1.37
N HIS A 96 13.62 10.14 -0.51
CA HIS A 96 14.83 9.44 -0.96
C HIS A 96 14.53 8.17 -1.75
N GLY A 97 13.37 7.55 -1.49
CA GLY A 97 12.88 6.39 -2.24
C GLY A 97 12.55 6.70 -3.70
N CYS A 98 12.23 7.95 -4.02
CA CYS A 98 11.82 8.35 -5.37
C CYS A 98 12.94 8.25 -6.40
N ASP A 99 14.20 8.37 -5.97
CA ASP A 99 15.40 8.27 -6.80
C ASP A 99 16.13 6.93 -6.68
N ALA A 100 15.63 6.01 -5.84
CA ALA A 100 16.26 4.72 -5.61
C ALA A 100 16.28 3.87 -6.89
N THR A 101 17.47 3.37 -7.25
CA THR A 101 17.69 2.44 -8.37
C THR A 101 18.04 1.02 -7.90
N TYR A 102 18.15 0.81 -6.58
CA TYR A 102 18.41 -0.51 -5.98
C TYR A 102 17.11 -1.27 -5.69
N CYS A 103 17.26 -2.56 -5.39
CA CYS A 103 16.16 -3.39 -4.89
C CYS A 103 15.93 -3.08 -3.41
N GLY A 104 15.05 -2.09 -3.18
CA GLY A 104 14.57 -1.71 -1.87
C GLY A 104 13.09 -1.42 -1.99
N PRO A 105 12.69 -0.26 -2.51
CA PRO A 105 11.27 0.01 -2.75
C PRO A 105 10.67 -0.96 -3.78
N ASN A 106 9.53 -1.58 -3.43
CA ASN A 106 8.74 -2.42 -4.32
C ASN A 106 7.36 -1.79 -4.65
N TYR A 107 7.05 -0.63 -4.08
CA TYR A 107 5.96 0.25 -4.50
C TYR A 107 6.40 1.72 -4.51
N CYS A 108 5.85 2.48 -5.45
CA CYS A 108 5.99 3.92 -5.59
C CYS A 108 4.69 4.60 -5.18
N CYS A 109 4.77 5.59 -4.29
CA CYS A 109 3.63 6.43 -3.95
C CYS A 109 3.57 7.61 -4.91
N CYS A 110 2.53 7.65 -5.73
CA CYS A 110 2.32 8.67 -6.77
C CYS A 110 1.10 9.51 -6.43
N GLY A 111 1.25 10.84 -6.45
CA GLY A 111 0.20 11.79 -6.11
C GLY A 111 0.02 12.84 -7.20
N LYS A 112 -1.23 13.28 -7.38
CA LYS A 112 -1.63 14.39 -8.25
C LYS A 112 -2.42 15.39 -7.43
#